data_AF-A0A522GAB1-F1
#
_entry.id   AF-A0A522GAB1-F1
#
_cell.length_a   1.000
_cell.length_b   1.000
_cell.length_c   1.000
_cell.angle_alpha   90.00
_cell.angle_beta   90.00
_cell.angle_gamma   90.00
#
_symmetry.space_group_name_H-M   'P 1'
#
loop_
_entity.id
_entity.type
_entity.pdbx_description
1 polymer ?
#
loop_
_entity_poly.entity_id
_entity_poly.type
_entity_poly.pdbx_seq_one_letter_code
_entity_poly.pdbx_strand_id
1 'polypeptide(L)'
;HNFVSTVGLKLLEGRDFSEDMGSDAGNVIINRSAIEALGIDKPIGTKLAFGTIIGVVEDFHIHSFQKKIPPMLLQFNPQGVRTLLVKLSTADRASSIEFIKGIWNEFAVEKTFEYTFLSDLTDGLYSEDSRFRKILMLFSGLTLFIALLGIFGMSMIDAEKKTKEIGIRKVMGATPAEILIKLSSEFLFLVSISIILAFPIAYILMIKWLQNFEYHGIINLWIFGLAGLVSAIFVFLTVSYQVNKTANSNPVDTLKYE
;
A
#
# COMPACT_ATOMS: atom_id res chain seq x y z
N HIS A 1 28.15 13.13 -17.22
CA HIS A 1 27.65 12.62 -18.51
C HIS A 1 26.92 11.29 -18.26
N ASN A 2 25.90 10.90 -19.03
CA ASN A 2 25.10 9.66 -18.84
C ASN A 2 24.17 9.61 -17.61
N PHE A 3 23.61 10.74 -17.16
CA PHE A 3 22.73 10.73 -15.98
C PHE A 3 21.39 10.03 -16.27
N VAL A 4 20.77 10.34 -17.43
CA VAL A 4 19.45 9.82 -17.80
C VAL A 4 19.50 8.30 -17.94
N SER A 5 20.54 7.76 -18.59
CA SER A 5 20.72 6.32 -18.77
C SER A 5 21.07 5.57 -17.49
N THR A 6 21.87 6.18 -16.61
CA THR A 6 22.26 5.58 -15.31
C THR A 6 21.06 5.45 -14.38
N VAL A 7 20.21 6.48 -14.30
CA VAL A 7 19.00 6.47 -13.48
C VAL A 7 17.85 5.70 -14.17
N GLY A 8 17.94 5.50 -15.49
CA GLY A 8 16.89 4.81 -16.27
C GLY A 8 15.70 5.71 -16.59
N LEU A 9 15.93 7.02 -16.68
CA LEU A 9 14.91 7.98 -17.08
C LEU A 9 14.57 7.83 -18.57
N LYS A 10 13.31 8.04 -18.91
CA LYS A 10 12.84 8.02 -20.30
C LYS A 10 12.98 9.40 -20.92
N LEU A 11 13.76 9.50 -22.00
CA LEU A 11 13.88 10.72 -22.78
C LEU A 11 12.66 10.86 -23.71
N LEU A 12 11.99 12.01 -23.66
CA LEU A 12 10.86 12.35 -24.51
C LEU A 12 11.31 13.09 -25.78
N GLU A 13 12.26 14.00 -25.66
CA GLU A 13 12.79 14.81 -26.76
C GLU A 13 14.27 15.18 -26.51
N GLY A 14 15.03 15.43 -27.58
CA GLY A 14 16.42 15.90 -27.49
C GLY A 14 17.41 14.78 -27.19
N ARG A 15 18.40 15.05 -26.31
CA ARG A 15 19.48 14.12 -25.95
C ARG A 15 19.89 14.21 -24.46
N ASP A 16 20.63 13.21 -23.99
CA ASP A 16 21.35 13.25 -22.71
C ASP A 16 22.66 14.07 -22.83
N PHE A 17 23.29 14.36 -21.69
CA PHE A 17 24.63 14.93 -21.61
C PHE A 17 25.67 13.96 -22.18
N SER A 18 26.50 14.44 -23.10
CA SER A 18 27.52 13.64 -23.80
C SER A 18 28.90 14.28 -23.71
N GLU A 19 29.94 13.45 -23.56
CA GLU A 19 31.34 13.88 -23.59
C GLU A 19 31.81 14.23 -25.01
N ASP A 20 31.19 13.64 -26.03
CA ASP A 20 31.64 13.72 -27.42
C ASP A 20 31.36 15.08 -28.08
N MET A 21 30.53 15.93 -27.46
CA MET A 21 30.02 17.19 -28.04
C MET A 21 30.68 18.45 -27.46
N GLY A 22 31.71 18.31 -26.61
CA GLY A 22 32.44 19.41 -25.98
C GLY A 22 31.92 19.77 -24.57
N SER A 23 32.02 21.04 -24.17
CA SER A 23 31.58 21.50 -22.85
C SER A 23 30.05 21.65 -22.82
N ASP A 24 29.34 20.62 -22.37
CA ASP A 24 27.92 20.70 -21.99
C ASP A 24 27.69 21.61 -20.74
N ALA A 25 28.74 22.28 -20.22
CA ALA A 25 28.60 23.31 -19.18
C ALA A 25 27.75 24.47 -19.70
N GLY A 26 26.56 24.62 -19.11
CA GLY A 26 25.53 25.58 -19.55
C GLY A 26 24.39 24.97 -20.35
N ASN A 27 24.38 23.66 -20.56
CA ASN A 27 23.23 22.92 -21.09
C ASN A 27 22.40 22.33 -19.95
N VAL A 28 21.11 22.17 -20.23
CA VAL A 28 20.15 21.68 -19.24
C VAL A 28 19.17 20.67 -19.84
N ILE A 29 18.75 19.73 -19.00
CA ILE A 29 17.67 18.78 -19.29
C ILE A 29 16.51 19.09 -18.35
N ILE A 30 15.29 19.12 -18.87
CA ILE A 30 14.09 19.46 -18.08
C ILE A 30 13.09 18.31 -18.09
N ASN A 31 12.20 18.25 -17.10
CA ASN A 31 11.08 17.31 -17.12
C ASN A 31 9.84 17.91 -17.82
N ARG A 32 8.84 17.07 -18.11
CA ARG A 32 7.57 17.51 -18.72
C ARG A 32 6.88 18.58 -17.88
N SER A 33 6.82 18.42 -16.55
CA SER A 33 6.20 19.41 -15.66
C SER A 33 6.87 20.79 -15.74
N ALA A 34 8.16 20.88 -16.08
CA ALA A 34 8.83 22.16 -16.30
C ALA A 34 8.44 22.84 -17.62
N ILE A 35 8.15 22.08 -18.67
CA ILE A 35 7.63 22.62 -19.94
C ILE A 35 6.28 23.30 -19.69
N GLU A 36 5.38 22.62 -18.99
CA GLU A 36 4.05 23.11 -18.66
C GLU A 36 4.14 24.37 -17.77
N ALA A 37 5.00 24.37 -16.77
CA ALA A 37 5.17 25.51 -15.86
C ALA A 37 5.81 26.74 -16.53
N LEU A 38 6.72 26.53 -17.47
CA LEU A 38 7.39 27.60 -18.21
C LEU A 38 6.61 28.06 -19.45
N GLY A 39 5.58 27.33 -19.87
CA GLY A 39 4.78 27.65 -21.06
C GLY A 39 5.58 27.61 -22.37
N ILE A 40 6.50 26.65 -22.51
CA ILE A 40 7.39 26.56 -23.68
C ILE A 40 6.84 25.55 -24.69
N ASP A 41 6.52 25.99 -25.91
CA ASP A 41 6.04 25.09 -26.97
C ASP A 41 7.16 24.28 -27.64
N LYS A 42 8.32 24.91 -27.85
CA LYS A 42 9.51 24.28 -28.47
C LYS A 42 10.67 24.27 -27.47
N PRO A 43 10.79 23.22 -26.66
CA PRO A 43 11.73 23.22 -25.54
C PRO A 43 13.18 23.17 -26.00
N ILE A 44 13.52 22.33 -26.98
CA ILE A 44 14.92 22.13 -27.40
C ILE A 44 15.50 23.40 -28.05
N GLY A 45 16.69 23.79 -27.61
CA GLY A 45 17.39 24.99 -28.07
C GLY A 45 16.97 26.29 -27.39
N THR A 46 15.92 26.27 -26.56
CA THR A 46 15.47 27.44 -25.81
C THR A 46 16.48 27.79 -24.71
N LYS A 47 16.90 29.06 -24.67
CA LYS A 47 17.81 29.60 -23.65
C LYS A 47 17.04 30.07 -22.43
N LEU A 48 17.36 29.48 -21.28
CA LEU A 48 16.91 29.92 -19.96
C LEU A 48 18.07 30.65 -19.27
N ALA A 49 17.77 31.38 -18.18
CA ALA A 49 18.78 31.98 -17.31
C ALA A 49 19.79 30.96 -16.77
N PHE A 50 19.40 29.68 -16.72
CA PHE A 50 20.17 28.58 -16.14
C PHE A 50 20.86 27.70 -17.20
N GLY A 51 20.64 27.96 -18.49
CA GLY A 51 21.25 27.21 -19.58
C GLY A 51 20.37 27.00 -20.80
N THR A 52 20.90 26.33 -21.83
CA THR A 52 20.16 25.97 -23.04
C THR A 52 19.56 24.57 -22.91
N ILE A 53 18.27 24.43 -23.18
CA ILE A 53 17.59 23.13 -23.08
C ILE A 53 18.05 22.22 -24.22
N ILE A 54 18.60 21.05 -23.87
CA ILE A 54 19.10 20.05 -24.82
C ILE A 54 18.31 18.74 -24.78
N GLY A 55 17.47 18.55 -23.76
CA GLY A 55 16.68 17.34 -23.59
C GLY A 55 15.48 17.53 -22.69
N VAL A 56 14.47 16.70 -22.93
CA VAL A 56 13.25 16.61 -22.12
C VAL A 56 13.10 15.18 -21.66
N VAL A 57 12.95 14.97 -20.36
CA VAL A 57 12.67 13.66 -19.76
C VAL A 57 11.21 13.55 -19.30
N GLU A 58 10.72 12.33 -19.20
CA GLU A 58 9.45 12.04 -18.55
C GLU A 58 9.52 12.41 -17.07
N ASP A 59 8.37 12.78 -16.51
CA ASP A 59 8.28 13.11 -15.09
C ASP A 59 8.62 11.89 -14.23
N PHE A 60 9.47 12.10 -13.23
CA PHE A 60 9.94 11.06 -12.33
C PHE A 60 9.87 11.52 -10.88
N HIS A 61 9.66 10.57 -9.97
CA HIS A 61 9.48 10.87 -8.55
C HIS A 61 10.82 10.90 -7.84
N ILE A 62 11.18 12.07 -7.31
CA ILE A 62 12.36 12.26 -6.44
C ILE A 62 11.94 12.35 -4.96
N HIS A 63 10.68 12.69 -4.72
CA HIS A 63 10.09 12.80 -3.38
C HIS A 63 8.97 11.77 -3.21
N SER A 64 8.40 11.70 -2.00
CA SER A 64 7.20 10.90 -1.72
C SER A 64 6.10 11.16 -2.77
N PHE A 65 5.39 10.09 -3.17
CA PHE A 65 4.23 10.13 -4.08
C PHE A 65 3.10 11.07 -3.63
N GLN A 66 3.16 11.58 -2.40
CA GLN A 66 2.21 12.55 -1.85
C GLN A 66 2.32 13.94 -2.49
N LYS A 67 3.45 14.29 -3.11
CA LYS A 67 3.67 15.61 -3.70
C LYS A 67 3.63 15.56 -5.22
N LYS A 68 3.04 16.61 -5.82
CA LYS A 68 3.15 16.86 -7.25
C LYS A 68 4.62 16.91 -7.67
N ILE A 69 4.94 16.31 -8.82
CA ILE A 69 6.29 16.35 -9.37
C ILE A 69 6.61 17.82 -9.69
N PRO A 70 7.64 18.41 -9.06
CA PRO A 70 7.97 19.80 -9.30
C PRO A 70 8.52 19.99 -10.72
N PRO A 71 8.45 21.21 -11.28
CA PRO A 71 9.29 21.62 -12.39
C PRO A 71 10.75 21.39 -12.05
N MET A 72 11.47 20.63 -12.88
CA MET A 72 12.83 20.22 -12.63
C MET A 72 13.78 20.55 -13.77
N LEU A 73 15.00 20.87 -13.35
CA LEU A 73 16.10 21.29 -14.20
C LEU A 73 17.34 20.52 -13.77
N LEU A 74 17.88 19.70 -14.67
CA LEU A 74 19.11 18.96 -14.50
C LEU A 74 20.21 19.72 -15.22
N GLN A 75 21.27 20.05 -14.49
CA GLN A 75 22.42 20.77 -15.03
C GLN A 75 23.69 19.94 -14.85
N PHE A 76 24.55 19.96 -15.86
CA PHE A 76 25.87 19.37 -15.76
C PHE A 76 26.85 20.37 -15.12
N ASN A 77 27.26 20.11 -13.87
CA ASN A 77 28.24 20.92 -13.15
C ASN A 77 29.40 20.04 -12.62
N PRO A 78 30.52 19.93 -13.36
CA PRO A 78 31.64 19.07 -12.97
C PRO A 78 32.39 19.57 -11.73
N GLN A 79 32.33 20.87 -11.42
CA GLN A 79 33.02 21.48 -10.28
C GLN A 79 32.25 21.33 -8.96
N GLY A 80 30.97 20.93 -9.03
CA GLY A 80 30.05 20.85 -7.89
C GLY A 80 29.69 19.42 -7.46
N VAL A 81 30.40 18.40 -7.95
CA VAL A 81 30.05 16.99 -7.70
C VAL A 81 30.29 16.63 -6.22
N ARG A 82 29.20 16.34 -5.50
CA ARG A 82 29.24 15.89 -4.09
C ARG A 82 28.91 14.40 -3.93
N THR A 83 28.25 13.82 -4.91
CA THR A 83 27.78 12.43 -4.88
C THR A 83 27.89 11.83 -6.27
N LEU A 84 28.35 10.58 -6.34
CA LEU A 84 28.39 9.80 -7.56
C LEU A 84 27.26 8.77 -7.56
N LEU A 85 26.51 8.71 -8.65
CA LEU A 85 25.49 7.69 -8.87
C LEU A 85 26.11 6.59 -9.72
N VAL A 86 26.11 5.36 -9.19
CA VAL A 86 26.65 4.19 -9.87
C VAL A 86 25.56 3.14 -9.99
N LYS A 87 25.29 2.71 -11.23
CA LYS A 87 24.35 1.62 -11.50
C LYS A 87 25.09 0.29 -11.43
N LEU A 88 24.63 -0.59 -10.54
CA LEU A 88 25.22 -1.91 -10.32
C LEU A 88 24.38 -3.02 -10.96
N SER A 89 25.05 -4.08 -11.41
CA SER A 89 24.39 -5.34 -11.75
C SER A 89 23.92 -6.06 -10.49
N THR A 90 22.76 -6.72 -10.53
CA THR A 90 22.15 -7.38 -9.37
C THR A 90 22.76 -8.73 -9.01
N ALA A 91 23.59 -9.30 -9.89
CA ALA A 91 24.13 -10.65 -9.74
C ALA A 91 25.19 -10.79 -8.63
N ASP A 92 25.99 -9.74 -8.39
CA ASP A 92 27.07 -9.78 -7.39
C ASP A 92 27.34 -8.40 -6.77
N ARG A 93 26.46 -8.02 -5.83
CA ARG A 93 26.51 -6.69 -5.19
C ARG A 93 27.72 -6.50 -4.29
N ALA A 94 28.10 -7.53 -3.53
CA ALA A 94 29.19 -7.43 -2.55
C ALA A 94 30.53 -7.18 -3.25
N SER A 95 30.85 -7.99 -4.26
CA SER A 95 32.09 -7.84 -5.03
C SER A 95 32.13 -6.54 -5.81
N SER A 96 30.98 -6.05 -6.31
CA SER A 96 30.91 -4.75 -6.99
C SER A 96 31.24 -3.58 -6.05
N ILE A 97 30.79 -3.63 -4.79
CA ILE A 97 31.09 -2.59 -3.79
C ILE A 97 32.56 -2.63 -3.39
N GLU A 98 33.12 -3.83 -3.18
CA GLU A 98 34.54 -3.98 -2.88
C GLU A 98 35.43 -3.45 -4.01
N PHE A 99 35.06 -3.75 -5.26
CA PHE A 99 35.74 -3.22 -6.44
C PHE A 99 35.73 -1.68 -6.48
N ILE A 100 34.55 -1.08 -6.27
CA ILE A 100 34.42 0.39 -6.24
C ILE A 100 35.20 1.00 -5.08
N LYS A 101 35.17 0.37 -3.91
CA LYS A 101 35.94 0.80 -2.73
C LYS A 101 37.45 0.76 -3.00
N GLY A 102 37.93 -0.26 -3.72
CA GLY A 102 39.32 -0.35 -4.16
C GLY A 102 39.74 0.83 -5.03
N ILE A 103 38.94 1.14 -6.05
CA ILE A 103 39.15 2.31 -6.92
C ILE A 103 39.09 3.60 -6.11
N TRP A 104 38.07 3.76 -5.25
CA TRP A 104 37.91 4.98 -4.44
C TRP A 104 39.14 5.27 -3.57
N ASN A 105 39.71 4.24 -2.95
CA ASN A 105 40.90 4.39 -2.10
C ASN A 105 42.17 4.77 -2.90
N GLU A 106 42.22 4.46 -4.19
CA GLU A 106 43.33 4.87 -5.07
C GLU A 106 43.25 6.36 -5.43
N PHE A 107 42.05 6.87 -5.72
CA PHE A 107 41.83 8.25 -6.15
C PHE A 107 41.59 9.24 -5.01
N ALA A 108 41.01 8.79 -3.90
CA ALA A 108 40.50 9.64 -2.82
C ALA A 108 41.05 9.21 -1.45
N VAL A 109 42.38 9.14 -1.35
CA VAL A 109 43.14 8.65 -0.17
C VAL A 109 42.72 9.33 1.15
N GLU A 110 42.31 10.60 1.11
CA GLU A 110 41.92 11.38 2.30
C GLU A 110 40.42 11.35 2.62
N LYS A 111 39.58 10.68 1.80
CA LYS A 111 38.12 10.65 2.00
C LYS A 111 37.60 9.24 2.24
N THR A 112 36.86 9.08 3.33
CA THR A 112 36.18 7.82 3.67
C THR A 112 35.21 7.42 2.55
N PHE A 113 35.24 6.14 2.18
CA PHE A 113 34.25 5.58 1.26
C PHE A 113 32.91 5.44 1.96
N GLU A 114 31.99 6.35 1.65
CA GLU A 114 30.60 6.32 2.10
C GLU A 114 29.69 6.02 0.92
N TYR A 115 28.75 5.10 1.11
CA TYR A 115 27.76 4.76 0.10
C TYR A 115 26.42 4.51 0.76
N THR A 116 25.36 4.80 0.02
CA THR A 116 23.98 4.51 0.40
C THR A 116 23.26 3.99 -0.84
N PHE A 117 22.46 2.94 -0.68
CA PHE A 117 21.61 2.49 -1.77
C PHE A 117 20.40 3.40 -1.95
N LEU A 118 20.02 3.57 -3.22
CA LEU A 118 18.79 4.29 -3.54
C LEU A 118 17.56 3.61 -2.93
N SER A 119 17.56 2.28 -2.79
CA SER A 119 16.49 1.52 -2.09
C SER A 119 16.31 1.97 -0.65
N ASP A 120 17.41 2.18 0.07
CA ASP A 120 17.37 2.50 1.50
C ASP A 120 16.89 3.94 1.71
N LEU A 121 17.25 4.84 0.79
CA LEU A 121 16.70 6.20 0.74
C LEU A 121 15.20 6.20 0.46
N THR A 122 14.74 5.36 -0.47
CA THR A 122 13.30 5.23 -0.76
C THR A 122 12.54 4.62 0.41
N ASP A 123 13.10 3.62 1.10
CA ASP A 123 12.46 3.02 2.29
C ASP A 123 12.32 4.03 3.43
N GLY A 124 13.31 4.92 3.60
CA GLY A 124 13.23 6.05 4.53
C GLY A 124 12.05 6.98 4.25
N LEU A 125 11.79 7.28 2.97
CA LEU A 125 10.66 8.11 2.54
C LEU A 125 9.28 7.48 2.82
N TYR A 126 9.18 6.15 2.86
CA TYR A 126 7.93 5.41 3.10
C TYR A 126 7.82 4.79 4.51
N SER A 127 8.77 5.10 5.39
CA SER A 127 8.81 4.54 6.75
C SER A 127 7.61 4.96 7.60
N GLU A 128 7.17 6.21 7.47
CA GLU A 128 5.99 6.77 8.14
C GLU A 128 4.70 6.08 7.65
N ASP A 129 4.52 5.96 6.34
CA ASP A 129 3.36 5.28 5.73
C ASP A 129 3.31 3.80 6.13
N SER A 130 4.47 3.14 6.19
CA SER A 130 4.60 1.75 6.64
C SER A 130 4.24 1.59 8.12
N ARG A 131 4.65 2.54 8.98
CA ARG A 131 4.28 2.54 10.40
C ARG A 131 2.79 2.77 10.59
N PHE A 132 2.22 3.73 9.86
CA PHE A 132 0.79 4.02 9.89
C PHE A 132 -0.04 2.80 9.44
N ARG A 133 0.37 2.13 8.34
CA ARG A 133 -0.25 0.87 7.88
C ARG A 133 -0.21 -0.21 8.97
N LYS A 134 0.92 -0.41 9.64
CA LYS A 134 1.05 -1.40 10.73
C LYS A 134 0.10 -1.10 11.89
N ILE A 135 0.00 0.17 12.29
CA ILE A 135 -0.92 0.61 13.34
C ILE A 135 -2.37 0.32 12.93
N LEU A 136 -2.77 0.69 11.72
CA LEU A 136 -4.11 0.40 11.21
C LEU A 136 -4.42 -1.09 11.17
N MET A 137 -3.49 -1.93 10.71
CA MET A 137 -3.67 -3.39 10.71
C MET A 137 -3.85 -3.95 12.12
N LEU A 138 -3.09 -3.47 13.10
CA LEU A 138 -3.23 -3.88 14.49
C LEU A 138 -4.61 -3.49 15.05
N PHE A 139 -5.04 -2.24 14.83
CA PHE A 139 -6.35 -1.78 15.24
C PHE A 139 -7.49 -2.55 14.55
N SER A 140 -7.41 -2.78 13.23
CA SER A 140 -8.38 -3.58 12.51
C SER A 140 -8.47 -5.01 13.05
N GLY A 141 -7.33 -5.63 13.38
CA GLY A 141 -7.29 -6.96 13.99
C GLY A 141 -7.93 -6.99 15.38
N LEU A 142 -7.62 -6.00 16.23
CA LEU A 142 -8.22 -5.86 17.56
C LEU A 142 -9.72 -5.60 17.49
N THR A 143 -10.17 -4.71 16.60
CA THR A 143 -11.59 -4.43 16.39
C THR A 143 -12.33 -5.67 15.91
N LEU A 144 -11.76 -6.44 14.97
CA LEU A 144 -12.33 -7.71 14.52
C LEU A 144 -12.42 -8.71 15.68
N PHE A 145 -11.35 -8.85 16.48
CA PHE A 145 -11.33 -9.75 17.63
C PHE A 145 -12.42 -9.38 18.67
N ILE A 146 -12.54 -8.10 19.02
CA ILE A 146 -13.57 -7.61 19.95
C ILE A 146 -14.98 -7.82 19.38
N ALA A 147 -15.18 -7.57 18.08
CA ALA A 147 -16.46 -7.81 17.42
C ALA A 147 -16.84 -9.30 17.46
N LEU A 148 -15.89 -10.21 17.25
CA LEU A 148 -16.11 -11.65 17.35
C LEU A 148 -16.47 -12.08 18.78
N LEU A 149 -15.81 -11.52 19.80
CA LEU A 149 -16.19 -11.76 21.20
C LEU A 149 -17.62 -11.25 21.50
N GLY A 150 -18.01 -10.11 20.94
CA GLY A 150 -19.35 -9.56 21.08
C GLY A 150 -20.42 -10.47 20.46
N ILE A 151 -20.20 -10.92 19.22
CA ILE A 151 -21.10 -11.86 18.54
C ILE A 151 -21.15 -13.19 19.28
N PHE A 152 -20.02 -13.71 19.74
CA PHE A 152 -19.95 -14.92 20.55
C PHE A 152 -20.79 -14.77 21.84
N GLY A 153 -20.61 -13.66 22.58
CA GLY A 153 -21.38 -13.38 23.80
C GLY A 153 -22.88 -13.26 23.55
N MET A 154 -23.29 -12.52 22.51
CA MET A 154 -24.71 -12.40 22.12
C MET A 154 -25.29 -13.77 21.73
N SER A 155 -24.56 -14.55 20.93
CA SER A 155 -25.02 -15.87 20.49
C SER A 155 -25.19 -16.85 21.66
N MET A 156 -24.37 -16.73 22.72
CA MET A 156 -24.50 -17.54 23.93
C MET A 156 -25.77 -17.22 24.69
N ILE A 157 -26.06 -15.93 24.91
CA ILE A 157 -27.29 -15.47 25.59
C ILE A 157 -28.54 -15.87 24.79
N ASP A 158 -28.51 -15.73 23.47
CA ASP A 158 -29.64 -16.11 22.62
C ASP A 158 -29.85 -17.62 22.59
N ALA A 159 -28.77 -18.41 22.57
CA ALA A 159 -28.85 -19.86 22.67
C ALA A 159 -29.49 -20.29 23.99
N GLU A 160 -29.10 -19.67 25.11
CA GLU A 160 -29.68 -19.95 26.43
C GLU A 160 -31.18 -19.65 26.47
N LYS A 161 -31.59 -18.46 25.99
CA LYS A 161 -33.01 -18.07 25.90
C LYS A 161 -33.82 -18.99 25.00
N LYS A 162 -33.25 -19.45 23.89
CA LYS A 162 -33.92 -20.34 22.91
C LYS A 162 -33.77 -21.83 23.25
N THR A 163 -33.14 -22.20 24.37
CA THR A 163 -32.93 -23.62 24.76
C THR A 163 -34.25 -24.39 24.86
N LYS A 164 -35.29 -23.81 25.49
CA LYS A 164 -36.62 -24.45 25.61
C LYS A 164 -37.28 -24.66 24.24
N GLU A 165 -37.19 -23.68 23.33
CA GLU A 165 -37.72 -23.79 21.96
C GLU A 165 -36.98 -24.86 21.14
N ILE A 166 -35.64 -24.88 21.25
CA ILE A 166 -34.77 -25.85 20.57
C ILE A 166 -35.06 -27.27 21.07
N GLY A 167 -35.23 -27.45 22.38
CA GLY A 167 -35.58 -28.73 23.00
C GLY A 167 -36.93 -29.26 22.51
N ILE A 168 -37.97 -28.41 22.49
CA ILE A 168 -39.30 -28.79 21.97
C ILE A 168 -39.22 -29.16 20.49
N ARG A 169 -38.53 -28.36 19.66
CA ARG A 169 -38.36 -28.67 18.22
C ARG A 169 -37.64 -29.98 17.98
N LYS A 170 -36.60 -30.29 18.76
CA LYS A 170 -35.85 -31.54 18.64
C LYS A 170 -36.72 -32.76 18.98
N VAL A 171 -37.59 -32.65 19.99
CA VAL A 171 -38.57 -33.69 20.33
C VAL A 171 -39.66 -33.82 19.25
N MET A 172 -40.02 -32.73 18.57
CA MET A 172 -40.92 -32.75 17.42
C MET A 172 -40.25 -33.20 16.10
N GLY A 173 -39.01 -33.69 16.15
CA GLY A 173 -38.31 -34.26 14.99
C GLY A 173 -37.51 -33.28 14.14
N ALA A 174 -37.34 -32.02 14.57
CA ALA A 174 -36.49 -31.07 13.85
C ALA A 174 -35.02 -31.51 13.85
N THR A 175 -34.37 -31.44 12.70
CA THR A 175 -32.96 -31.81 12.59
C THR A 175 -32.05 -30.72 13.18
N PRO A 176 -30.89 -31.06 13.75
CA PRO A 176 -29.91 -30.05 14.20
C PRO A 176 -29.50 -29.06 13.09
N ALA A 177 -29.51 -29.52 11.83
CA ALA A 177 -29.21 -28.69 10.66
C ALA A 177 -30.28 -27.62 10.41
N GLU A 178 -31.57 -27.92 10.58
CA GLU A 178 -32.66 -26.94 10.42
C GLU A 178 -32.57 -25.83 11.47
N ILE A 179 -32.22 -26.18 12.71
CA ILE A 179 -32.01 -25.22 13.80
C ILE A 179 -30.81 -24.33 13.48
N LEU A 180 -29.72 -24.93 13.00
CA LEU A 180 -28.50 -24.22 12.59
C LEU A 180 -28.74 -23.22 11.46
N ILE A 181 -29.43 -23.64 10.39
CA ILE A 181 -29.74 -22.77 9.24
C ILE A 181 -30.59 -21.59 9.68
N LYS A 182 -31.63 -21.84 10.48
CA LYS A 182 -32.54 -20.79 10.93
C LYS A 182 -31.82 -19.76 11.80
N LEU A 183 -31.04 -20.21 12.77
CA LEU A 183 -30.29 -19.31 13.64
C LEU A 183 -29.20 -18.54 12.86
N SER A 184 -28.48 -19.22 11.97
CA SER A 184 -27.44 -18.58 11.13
C SER A 184 -28.03 -17.53 10.18
N SER A 185 -29.24 -17.75 9.67
CA SER A 185 -29.90 -16.81 8.76
C SER A 185 -30.25 -15.48 9.42
N GLU A 186 -30.64 -15.49 10.71
CA GLU A 186 -30.93 -14.27 11.49
C GLU A 186 -29.66 -13.42 11.62
N PHE A 187 -28.51 -14.05 11.93
CA PHE A 187 -27.23 -13.35 12.03
C PHE A 187 -26.71 -12.87 10.67
N LEU A 188 -26.80 -13.71 9.62
CA LEU A 188 -26.37 -13.32 8.27
C LEU A 188 -27.18 -12.14 7.72
N PHE A 189 -28.46 -12.03 8.08
CA PHE A 189 -29.28 -10.87 7.72
C PHE A 189 -28.77 -9.58 8.38
N LEU A 190 -28.47 -9.61 9.69
CA LEU A 190 -27.87 -8.48 10.40
C LEU A 190 -26.51 -8.07 9.83
N VAL A 191 -25.67 -9.05 9.46
CA VAL A 191 -24.37 -8.81 8.82
C VAL A 191 -24.56 -8.16 7.44
N SER A 192 -25.55 -8.62 6.66
CA SER A 192 -25.85 -8.07 5.35
C SER A 192 -26.25 -6.60 5.43
N ILE A 193 -27.13 -6.24 6.39
CA ILE A 193 -27.48 -4.84 6.66
C ILE A 193 -26.24 -4.03 7.04
N SER A 194 -25.41 -4.59 7.92
CA SER A 194 -24.17 -3.93 8.36
C SER A 194 -23.21 -3.67 7.19
N ILE A 195 -23.05 -4.63 6.28
CA ILE A 195 -22.23 -4.51 5.06
C ILE A 195 -22.78 -3.41 4.13
N ILE A 196 -24.10 -3.41 3.89
CA ILE A 196 -24.76 -2.43 3.02
C ILE A 196 -24.57 -1.01 3.55
N LEU A 197 -24.55 -0.82 4.86
CA LEU A 197 -24.31 0.49 5.48
C LEU A 197 -22.82 0.86 5.55
N ALA A 198 -21.97 -0.09 5.94
CA ALA A 198 -20.55 0.15 6.16
C ALA A 198 -19.79 0.42 4.86
N PHE A 199 -20.12 -0.28 3.77
CA PHE A 199 -19.35 -0.20 2.52
C PHE A 199 -19.43 1.18 1.84
N PRO A 200 -20.61 1.81 1.68
CA PRO A 200 -20.70 3.17 1.17
C PRO A 200 -19.93 4.18 2.02
N ILE A 201 -20.05 4.07 3.35
CA ILE A 201 -19.35 4.96 4.28
C ILE A 201 -17.83 4.79 4.13
N ALA A 202 -17.34 3.56 4.14
CA ALA A 202 -15.93 3.25 3.96
C ALA A 202 -15.40 3.72 2.59
N TYR A 203 -16.20 3.56 1.53
CA TYR A 203 -15.86 4.03 0.18
C TYR A 203 -15.73 5.56 0.12
N ILE A 204 -16.69 6.30 0.69
CA ILE A 204 -16.64 7.77 0.75
C ILE A 204 -15.44 8.26 1.56
N LEU A 205 -15.19 7.64 2.72
CA LEU A 205 -14.02 7.99 3.55
C LEU A 205 -12.71 7.71 2.84
N MET A 206 -12.60 6.58 2.13
CA MET A 206 -11.41 6.28 1.33
C MET A 206 -11.22 7.27 0.19
N ILE A 207 -12.27 7.64 -0.55
CA ILE A 207 -12.15 8.67 -1.60
C ILE A 207 -11.66 9.98 -1.01
N LYS A 208 -12.26 10.44 0.09
CA LYS A 208 -11.84 11.68 0.75
C LYS A 208 -10.39 11.61 1.26
N TRP A 209 -9.96 10.45 1.74
CA TRP A 209 -8.57 10.25 2.15
C TRP A 209 -7.62 10.24 0.94
N LEU A 210 -7.99 9.56 -0.15
CA LEU A 210 -7.24 9.51 -1.41
C LEU A 210 -7.10 10.89 -2.07
N GLN A 211 -8.07 11.78 -1.91
CA GLN A 211 -8.00 13.16 -2.41
C GLN A 211 -6.82 13.96 -1.83
N ASN A 212 -6.24 13.55 -0.70
CA ASN A 212 -5.04 14.18 -0.16
C ASN A 212 -3.76 13.74 -0.90
N PHE A 213 -3.86 12.81 -1.84
CA PHE A 213 -2.74 12.25 -2.60
C PHE A 213 -2.93 12.58 -4.07
N GLU A 214 -1.98 13.32 -4.66
CA GLU A 214 -2.04 13.68 -6.08
C GLU A 214 -1.97 12.45 -7.00
N TYR A 215 -1.18 11.44 -6.59
CA TYR A 215 -1.08 10.15 -7.26
C TYR A 215 -1.73 9.07 -6.40
N HIS A 216 -2.99 8.75 -6.68
CA HIS A 216 -3.73 7.72 -5.95
C HIS A 216 -4.17 6.57 -6.85
N GLY A 217 -4.10 5.34 -6.34
CA GLY A 217 -4.60 4.16 -7.03
C GLY A 217 -6.12 4.15 -7.15
N ILE A 218 -6.65 3.41 -8.12
CA ILE A 218 -8.11 3.19 -8.25
C ILE A 218 -8.56 2.24 -7.14
N ILE A 219 -9.60 2.63 -6.40
CA ILE A 219 -10.21 1.74 -5.40
C ILE A 219 -10.94 0.63 -6.14
N ASN A 220 -10.44 -0.59 -6.00
CA ASN A 220 -11.06 -1.75 -6.62
C ASN A 220 -12.24 -2.27 -5.78
N LEU A 221 -13.44 -2.32 -6.37
CA LEU A 221 -14.65 -2.76 -5.67
C LEU A 221 -14.58 -4.22 -5.20
N TRP A 222 -13.76 -5.07 -5.82
CA TRP A 222 -13.62 -6.47 -5.42
C TRP A 222 -13.12 -6.62 -3.97
N ILE A 223 -12.36 -5.64 -3.45
CA ILE A 223 -11.85 -5.65 -2.07
C ILE A 223 -12.99 -5.66 -1.06
N PHE A 224 -14.06 -4.91 -1.35
CA PHE A 224 -15.28 -4.90 -0.54
C PHE A 224 -15.99 -6.26 -0.63
N GLY A 225 -16.08 -6.84 -1.83
CA GLY A 225 -16.62 -8.19 -2.00
C GLY A 225 -15.87 -9.23 -1.18
N LEU A 226 -14.54 -9.20 -1.23
CA LEU A 226 -13.69 -10.09 -0.43
C LEU A 226 -13.89 -9.86 1.07
N ALA A 227 -13.89 -8.60 1.52
CA ALA A 227 -14.09 -8.25 2.93
C ALA A 227 -15.45 -8.73 3.45
N GLY A 228 -16.52 -8.54 2.67
CA GLY A 228 -17.86 -8.99 3.01
C GLY A 228 -17.95 -10.52 3.09
N LEU A 229 -17.31 -11.22 2.16
CA LEU A 229 -17.24 -12.69 2.16
C LEU A 229 -16.48 -13.21 3.38
N VAL A 230 -15.32 -12.62 3.70
CA VAL A 230 -14.55 -12.98 4.89
C VAL A 230 -15.36 -12.73 6.16
N SER A 231 -16.01 -11.58 6.30
CA SER A 231 -16.90 -11.28 7.43
C SER A 231 -18.05 -12.29 7.55
N ALA A 232 -18.71 -12.63 6.44
CA ALA A 232 -19.78 -13.62 6.43
C ALA A 232 -19.29 -15.01 6.87
N ILE A 233 -18.12 -15.45 6.39
CA ILE A 233 -17.51 -16.73 6.81
C ILE A 233 -17.22 -16.71 8.32
N PHE A 234 -16.62 -15.64 8.83
CA PHE A 234 -16.29 -15.54 10.26
C PHE A 234 -17.54 -15.60 11.14
N VAL A 235 -18.61 -14.88 10.79
CA VAL A 235 -19.87 -14.94 11.53
C VAL A 235 -20.51 -16.32 11.43
N PHE A 236 -20.55 -16.91 10.23
CA PHE A 236 -21.09 -18.25 10.03
C PHE A 236 -20.34 -19.29 10.86
N LEU A 237 -19.01 -19.27 10.89
CA LEU A 237 -18.20 -20.17 11.70
C LEU A 237 -18.47 -20.00 13.21
N THR A 238 -18.58 -18.75 13.67
CA THR A 238 -18.82 -18.43 15.08
C THR A 238 -20.19 -18.94 15.54
N VAL A 239 -21.23 -18.65 14.77
CA VAL A 239 -22.60 -19.11 15.06
C VAL A 239 -22.69 -20.63 14.94
N SER A 240 -22.08 -21.23 13.91
CA SER A 240 -22.09 -22.68 13.72
C SER A 240 -21.43 -23.43 14.86
N TYR A 241 -20.30 -22.93 15.35
CA TYR A 241 -19.62 -23.48 16.52
C TYR A 241 -20.54 -23.45 17.76
N GLN A 242 -21.19 -22.32 18.02
CA GLN A 242 -22.06 -22.16 19.18
C GLN A 242 -23.31 -23.05 19.10
N VAL A 243 -23.99 -23.08 17.96
CA VAL A 243 -25.18 -23.92 17.78
C VAL A 243 -24.85 -25.40 17.91
N ASN A 244 -23.74 -25.85 17.31
CA ASN A 244 -23.34 -27.25 17.42
C ASN A 244 -23.01 -27.62 18.87
N LYS A 245 -22.34 -26.72 19.61
CA LYS A 245 -22.07 -26.90 21.04
C LYS A 245 -23.38 -27.02 21.84
N THR A 246 -24.34 -26.14 21.63
CA THR A 246 -25.63 -26.15 22.35
C THR A 246 -26.55 -27.29 21.93
N ALA A 247 -26.55 -27.70 20.66
CA ALA A 247 -27.40 -28.76 20.15
C ALA A 247 -26.93 -30.17 20.56
N ASN A 248 -25.62 -30.34 20.80
CA ASN A 248 -25.03 -31.60 21.26
C ASN A 248 -24.97 -31.73 22.78
N SER A 249 -25.23 -30.68 23.55
CA SER A 249 -25.47 -30.80 25.00
C SER A 249 -26.69 -31.70 25.24
N ASN A 250 -26.55 -32.64 26.19
CA ASN A 250 -27.55 -33.66 26.46
C ASN A 250 -28.84 -33.01 27.02
N PRO A 251 -30.01 -33.17 26.37
CA PRO A 251 -31.26 -32.54 26.81
C PRO A 251 -31.69 -32.95 28.23
N VAL A 252 -31.21 -34.11 28.70
CA VAL A 252 -31.46 -34.62 30.06
C VAL A 252 -30.81 -33.74 31.12
N ASP A 253 -29.67 -33.10 30.83
CA ASP A 253 -29.01 -32.18 31.77
C ASP A 253 -29.71 -30.82 31.80
N THR A 254 -30.25 -30.34 30.67
CA THR A 254 -30.96 -29.05 30.59
C THR A 254 -32.35 -29.05 31.24
N LEU A 255 -32.98 -30.21 31.44
CA LEU A 255 -34.27 -30.35 32.12
C LEU A 255 -34.14 -30.67 33.62
N LYS A 256 -32.92 -30.99 34.09
CA LYS A 256 -32.65 -31.37 35.50
C LYS A 256 -32.24 -30.20 36.39
N TYR A 257 -31.98 -29.03 35.80
CA TYR A 257 -31.81 -27.76 36.51
C TYR A 257 -33.15 -27.01 36.59
N GLU A 258 -34.16 -27.66 37.15
CA GLU A 258 -35.26 -27.01 37.87
C GLU A 258 -35.28 -27.58 39.30
#